data_AF-A0A351WFG8-F1
#
_entry.id   AF-A0A351WFG8-F1
#
_cell.length_a   1.000
_cell.length_b   1.000
_cell.length_c   1.000
_cell.angle_alpha   90.00
_cell.angle_beta   90.00
_cell.angle_gamma   90.00
#
_symmetry.space_group_name_H-M   'P 1'
#
loop_
_entity.id
_entity.type
_entity.pdbx_description
1 polymer ?
#
loop_
_entity_poly.entity_id
_entity_poly.type
_entity_poly.pdbx_seq_one_letter_code
_entity_poly.pdbx_strand_id
1 'polypeptide(L)' 'MQTKLPDGILTKLSDVTGIKPRLLSDYANGHKPVGSSRAKELEAITGIEATIWLYGTPDERKAAMIEAARRAA' A
#
# COMPACT_ATOMS: atom_id res chain seq x y z
N MET A 1 2.97 4.65 18.42
CA MET A 1 3.78 3.47 18.05
C MET A 1 3.64 3.29 16.55
N GLN A 2 4.72 3.27 15.76
CA GLN A 2 4.60 3.06 14.31
C GLN A 2 4.12 1.64 14.02
N THR A 3 3.12 1.51 13.15
CA THR A 3 2.65 0.21 12.67
C THR A 3 3.76 -0.42 11.83
N LYS A 4 4.14 -1.66 12.15
CA LYS A 4 5.03 -2.46 11.31
C LYS A 4 4.19 -3.28 10.32
N LEU A 5 4.65 -3.38 9.08
CA LEU A 5 4.08 -4.32 8.13
C LEU A 5 4.46 -5.74 8.55
N PRO A 6 3.50 -6.68 8.67
CA PRO A 6 3.77 -8.09 8.85
C PRO A 6 4.61 -8.66 7.70
N ASP A 7 5.38 -9.70 7.99
CA ASP A 7 6.21 -10.38 7.00
C ASP A 7 5.36 -10.92 5.84
N GLY A 8 5.88 -10.82 4.62
CA GLY A 8 5.23 -11.33 3.40
C GLY A 8 4.10 -10.47 2.82
N ILE A 9 3.59 -9.46 3.53
CA ILE A 9 2.53 -8.57 2.99
C ILE A 9 2.99 -7.82 1.75
N LEU A 10 4.21 -7.31 1.74
CA LEU A 10 4.75 -6.59 0.58
C LEU A 10 4.94 -7.50 -0.64
N THR A 11 5.27 -8.78 -0.43
CA THR A 11 5.34 -9.78 -1.52
C THR A 11 3.95 -10.03 -2.07
N LYS A 12 2.96 -10.26 -1.21
CA LYS A 12 1.59 -10.49 -1.64
C LYS A 12 0.99 -9.31 -2.41
N LEU A 13 1.21 -8.09 -1.91
CA LEU A 13 0.78 -6.88 -2.60
C LEU A 13 1.55 -6.67 -3.91
N SER A 14 2.81 -7.09 -3.98
CA SER A 14 3.58 -7.09 -5.23
C SER A 14 2.97 -8.03 -6.27
N ASP A 15 2.49 -9.20 -5.86
CA ASP A 15 1.89 -10.18 -6.78
C ASP A 15 0.59 -9.66 -7.39
N VAL A 16 -0.25 -8.96 -6.61
CA VAL A 16 -1.53 -8.42 -7.12
C VAL A 16 -1.36 -7.10 -7.88
N THR A 17 -0.42 -6.24 -7.47
CA THR A 17 -0.24 -4.92 -8.09
C THR A 17 0.80 -4.88 -9.20
N GLY A 18 1.65 -5.90 -9.30
CA GLY A 18 2.86 -5.89 -10.14
C GLY A 18 3.93 -4.89 -9.67
N ILE A 19 3.75 -4.24 -8.51
CA ILE A 19 4.69 -3.25 -7.97
C ILE A 19 5.70 -3.95 -7.06
N LYS A 20 7.00 -3.72 -7.31
CA LYS A 20 8.07 -4.32 -6.52
C LYS A 20 7.89 -4.05 -5.00
N PRO A 21 8.17 -5.05 -4.13
CA PRO A 21 7.99 -4.91 -2.68
C PRO A 21 8.69 -3.69 -2.07
N ARG A 22 9.88 -3.35 -2.59
CA ARG A 22 10.63 -2.16 -2.16
C ARG A 22 9.88 -0.86 -2.43
N LEU A 23 9.24 -0.72 -3.60
CA LEU A 23 8.49 0.49 -3.95
C LEU A 23 7.20 0.59 -3.14
N LEU A 24 6.54 -0.54 -2.87
CA LEU A 24 5.40 -0.59 -1.94
C LEU A 24 5.81 -0.16 -0.53
N SER A 25 7.00 -0.56 -0.06
CA SER A 25 7.56 -0.08 1.22
C SER A 25 7.82 1.42 1.21
N ASP A 26 8.36 1.97 0.11
CA ASP A 26 8.59 3.41 -0.03
C ASP A 26 7.26 4.19 0.03
N TYR A 27 6.19 3.67 -0.59
CA TYR A 27 4.86 4.28 -0.51
C TYR A 27 4.27 4.18 0.88
N ALA A 28 4.37 3.01 1.52
CA ALA A 28 3.88 2.77 2.88
C ALA A 28 4.55 3.68 3.91
N ASN A 29 5.83 4.00 3.75
CA ASN A 29 6.58 4.87 4.66
C ASN A 29 6.57 6.34 4.24
N GLY A 30 5.98 6.67 3.09
CA GLY A 30 5.95 8.05 2.57
C GLY A 30 7.31 8.55 2.06
N HIS A 31 8.30 7.66 1.86
CA HIS A 31 9.58 8.02 1.24
C HIS A 31 9.43 8.39 -0.23
N LYS A 32 8.41 7.85 -0.90
CA LYS A 32 8.02 8.24 -2.25
C LYS A 32 6.55 8.64 -2.29
N PRO A 33 6.21 9.76 -2.94
CA PRO A 33 4.82 10.11 -3.16
C PRO A 33 4.19 9.18 -4.20
N VAL A 34 2.91 8.89 -4.03
CA VAL A 34 2.08 8.23 -5.04
C VAL A 34 1.39 9.33 -5.84
N GLY A 35 1.51 9.31 -7.18
CA GLY A 35 0.79 10.27 -8.03
C GLY A 35 -0.69 9.92 -8.17
N SER A 36 -1.54 10.90 -8.48
CA SER A 36 -3.01 10.72 -8.54
C SER A 36 -3.47 9.60 -9.48
N SER A 37 -2.86 9.46 -10.67
CA SER A 37 -3.19 8.35 -11.57
C SER A 37 -2.83 6.99 -10.96
N ARG A 38 -1.64 6.88 -10.36
CA ARG A 38 -1.19 5.65 -9.70
C ARG A 38 -2.03 5.31 -8.47
N ALA A 39 -2.48 6.31 -7.72
CA ALA A 39 -3.35 6.11 -6.57
C ALA A 39 -4.70 5.49 -6.98
N LYS A 40 -5.28 5.95 -8.09
CA LYS A 40 -6.51 5.37 -8.66
C LYS A 40 -6.30 3.94 -9.18
N GLU A 41 -5.17 3.68 -9.83
CA GLU A 41 -4.83 2.31 -10.25
C GLU A 41 -4.70 1.38 -9.04
N LEU A 42 -4.00 1.82 -8.00
CA LEU A 42 -3.82 1.05 -6.77
C LEU A 42 -5.15 0.83 -6.04
N GLU A 43 -6.03 1.81 -6.03
CA GLU A 43 -7.38 1.68 -5.47
C GLU A 43 -8.18 0.60 -6.19
N ALA A 44 -8.17 0.59 -7.53
CA ALA A 44 -8.87 -0.42 -8.32
C ALA A 44 -8.33 -1.84 -8.07
N ILE A 45 -7.03 -1.99 -7.81
CA ILE A 45 -6.39 -3.31 -7.61
C ILE A 45 -6.49 -3.79 -6.15
N THR A 46 -6.22 -2.91 -5.20
CA THR A 46 -6.05 -3.25 -3.78
C THR A 46 -7.30 -2.96 -2.93
N GLY A 47 -8.23 -2.18 -3.46
CA GLY A 47 -9.38 -1.67 -2.70
C GLY A 47 -8.98 -0.72 -1.57
N ILE A 48 -7.79 -0.11 -1.63
CA ILE A 48 -7.34 0.95 -0.72
C ILE A 48 -7.65 2.29 -1.36
N GLU A 49 -8.39 3.14 -0.67
CA GLU A 49 -8.82 4.43 -1.22
C GLU A 49 -7.64 5.26 -1.75
N ALA A 50 -7.84 5.91 -2.91
CA ALA A 50 -6.80 6.74 -3.52
C ALA A 50 -6.33 7.88 -2.60
N THR A 51 -7.22 8.39 -1.74
CA THR A 51 -6.95 9.40 -0.72
C THR A 51 -5.91 8.93 0.31
N ILE A 52 -5.93 7.65 0.71
CA ILE A 52 -4.96 7.07 1.64
C ILE A 52 -3.57 7.02 1.00
N TRP A 53 -3.47 6.67 -0.29
CA TRP A 53 -2.20 6.68 -1.01
C TRP A 53 -1.61 8.08 -1.17
N LEU A 54 -2.46 9.07 -1.43
CA LEU A 54 -2.06 10.45 -1.67
C LEU A 54 -1.70 11.19 -0.38
N TYR A 55 -2.54 11.07 0.65
CA TYR A 55 -2.51 11.95 1.82
C TYR A 55 -2.43 11.19 3.14
N GLY A 56 -2.67 9.87 3.13
CA GLY A 56 -2.59 9.07 4.34
C GLY A 56 -1.20 9.12 4.97
N THR A 57 -1.17 9.09 6.29
CA THR A 57 0.04 8.92 7.08
C THR A 57 0.67 7.55 6.83
N PRO A 58 1.95 7.34 7.18
CA PRO A 58 2.58 6.02 7.08
C PRO A 58 1.80 4.93 7.82
N ASP A 59 1.21 5.24 8.98
CA ASP A 59 0.45 4.26 9.76
C ASP A 59 -0.89 3.90 9.08
N GLU A 60 -1.60 4.88 8.53
CA GLU A 60 -2.84 4.65 7.76
C GLU A 60 -2.58 3.81 6.50
N ARG A 61 -1.51 4.13 5.76
CA ARG A 61 -1.12 3.35 4.56
C ARG A 61 -0.81 1.91 4.93
N LYS A 62 -0.04 1.68 5.99
CA LYS A 62 0.31 0.33 6.43
C LYS A 62 -0.91 -0.44 6.91
N ALA A 63 -1.80 0.19 7.66
CA ALA A 63 -3.05 -0.43 8.10
C ALA A 63 -3.93 -0.85 6.91
N ALA A 64 -4.09 0.04 5.92
CA ALA A 64 -4.84 -0.25 4.71
C ALA A 64 -4.20 -1.37 3.88
N MET A 65 -2.87 -1.39 3.78
CA MET A 65 -2.11 -2.47 3.12
C MET A 65 -2.28 -3.82 3.81
N ILE A 66 -2.29 -3.85 5.15
CA ILE A 66 -2.56 -5.07 5.92
C ILE A 66 -3.97 -5.60 5.60
N GLU A 67 -4.97 -4.71 5.60
CA GLU A 67 -6.34 -5.09 5.34
C GLU A 67 -6.57 -5.55 3.89
N ALA A 68 -5.96 -4.86 2.92
CA ALA A 68 -5.99 -5.29 1.52
C ALA A 68 -5.34 -6.66 1.31
N ALA A 69 -4.19 -6.91 1.95
CA ALA A 69 -3.52 -8.20 1.84
C ALA A 69 -4.31 -9.35 2.50
N ARG A 70 -5.10 -9.07 3.55
CA ARG A 70 -6.04 -10.04 4.13
C ARG A 70 -7.18 -10.38 3.19
N ARG A 71 -7.78 -9.38 2.53
CA ARG A 71 -8.87 -9.56 1.55
C ARG A 71 -8.44 -10.32 0.30
N ALA A 72 -7.17 -10.21 -0.08
CA ALA A 72 -6.58 -10.95 -1.20
C ALA A 72 -6.14 -12.40 -0.82
N ALA A 73 -6.47 -12.90 0.37
CA ALA A 73 -6.20 -14.28 0.82
C ALA A 73 -7.42 -15.16 0.57
#